data_AF-A0A6J2JIM8-F1
#
_entry.id   AF-A0A6J2JIM8-F1
#
_cell.length_a   1.000
_cell.length_b   1.000
_cell.length_c   1.000
_cell.angle_alpha   90.00
_cell.angle_beta   90.00
_cell.angle_gamma   90.00
#
_symmetry.space_group_name_H-M   'P 1'
#
loop_
_entity.id
_entity.type
_entity.pdbx_description
1 polymer ?
#
loop_
_entity_poly.entity_id
_entity_poly.type
_entity_poly.pdbx_seq_one_letter_code
_entity_poly.pdbx_strand_id
1 'polypeptide(L)'
;MHDRLIWRMTFKMVLIKDKSTSRNIADLNVACLGAINMKFLLVIPMCVLAAGAGLLDVDVDILSAPDKIEADNVYSSVITGDIDKAVVQTLALNLLSKGAIIEDVIARLIRDKKRNIFDYAYKLWNSEGKDVVKQHFPMQFRLIFAENHVKIINKRDNLAIKLSTEVDHQNDRSAFGDANDKTTDNVGWRFVHLWENNKVYFKIVSVARNQFLKLGTDADEAGDHIAYGADVANTFRHQWYLQPAKYEDDLLFLIYNREFNQVLKLGRVVDNMGDRRLYGHNGDVSGSPELFGFFITPL
;
A
#
# COMPACT_ATOMS: atom_id res chain seq x y z
N MET A 1 5.00 19.28 50.20
CA MET A 1 5.08 17.80 50.20
C MET A 1 4.80 17.33 48.79
N HIS A 2 5.88 16.97 48.10
CA HIS A 2 5.86 16.31 46.80
C HIS A 2 5.43 14.85 46.98
N ASP A 3 4.79 14.25 45.99
CA ASP A 3 5.43 13.13 45.31
C ASP A 3 4.70 12.73 44.01
N ARG A 4 5.53 12.59 42.97
CA ARG A 4 5.18 12.10 41.63
C ARG A 4 5.27 10.58 41.65
N LEU A 5 4.22 9.89 41.25
CA LEU A 5 4.31 8.46 40.93
C LEU A 5 4.88 8.26 39.52
N ILE A 6 6.09 7.73 39.46
CA ILE A 6 6.76 7.20 38.27
C ILE A 6 6.46 5.70 38.20
N TRP A 7 5.79 5.25 37.14
CA TRP A 7 5.65 3.83 36.83
C TRP A 7 6.92 3.34 36.12
N ARG A 8 7.69 2.45 36.78
CA ARG A 8 8.77 1.67 36.19
C ARG A 8 8.19 0.37 35.63
N MET A 9 8.26 0.16 34.31
CA MET A 9 8.06 -1.15 33.69
C MET A 9 9.32 -2.00 33.83
N THR A 10 9.20 -3.14 34.49
CA THR A 10 10.26 -4.14 34.64
C THR A 10 10.17 -5.14 33.48
N PHE A 11 11.13 -5.12 32.55
CA PHE A 11 11.25 -6.15 31.52
C PHE A 11 11.90 -7.40 32.12
N LYS A 12 11.19 -8.53 32.05
CA LYS A 12 11.67 -9.85 32.48
C LYS A 12 12.29 -10.55 31.28
N MET A 13 13.62 -10.52 31.18
CA MET A 13 14.38 -11.22 30.13
C MET A 13 14.43 -12.71 30.46
N VAL A 14 13.86 -13.55 29.60
CA VAL A 14 13.94 -15.02 29.69
C VAL A 14 15.22 -15.46 29.00
N LEU A 15 16.22 -15.84 29.79
CA LEU A 15 17.47 -16.45 29.33
C LEU A 15 17.25 -17.96 29.10
N ILE A 16 17.21 -18.37 27.84
CA ILE A 16 17.30 -19.79 27.45
C ILE A 16 18.76 -20.21 27.61
N LYS A 17 18.99 -21.21 28.45
CA LYS A 17 20.29 -21.69 28.90
C LYS A 17 20.71 -22.87 28.01
N ASP A 18 21.60 -22.63 27.05
CA ASP A 18 22.29 -23.71 26.34
C ASP A 18 23.50 -24.18 27.16
N LYS A 19 23.65 -25.50 27.29
CA LYS A 19 24.64 -26.20 28.12
C LYS A 19 25.63 -26.91 27.21
N SER A 20 26.65 -26.20 26.75
CA SER A 20 28.00 -26.73 26.53
C SER A 20 28.89 -25.49 26.35
N THR A 21 29.88 -25.19 27.17
CA THR A 21 31.15 -25.90 27.27
C THR A 21 31.90 -25.24 28.42
N SER A 22 32.40 -26.03 29.37
CA SER A 22 33.31 -25.58 30.42
C SER A 22 34.70 -25.37 29.84
N ARG A 23 35.32 -24.20 30.08
CA ARG A 23 36.77 -24.03 30.34
C ARG A 23 37.12 -22.56 30.60
N ASN A 24 37.60 -22.33 31.82
CA ASN A 24 38.61 -21.37 32.27
C ASN A 24 38.41 -19.88 31.98
N ILE A 25 37.99 -19.15 33.02
CA ILE A 25 38.33 -17.74 33.23
C ILE A 25 39.29 -17.71 34.42
N ALA A 26 40.56 -17.42 34.15
CA ALA A 26 41.49 -16.90 35.12
C ALA A 26 42.31 -15.81 34.42
N ASP A 27 42.37 -14.65 35.05
CA ASP A 27 43.35 -13.58 34.87
C ASP A 27 43.35 -12.82 33.54
N LEU A 28 42.85 -11.59 33.57
CA LEU A 28 43.69 -10.38 33.47
C LEU A 28 42.82 -9.13 33.47
N ASN A 29 42.61 -8.57 34.67
CA ASN A 29 42.52 -7.12 34.82
C ASN A 29 43.95 -6.57 34.70
N VAL A 30 44.15 -5.56 33.86
CA VAL A 30 44.70 -4.23 34.21
C VAL A 30 45.03 -3.49 32.91
N ALA A 31 44.43 -2.30 32.83
CA ALA A 31 44.69 -1.17 31.97
C ALA A 31 46.04 -1.11 31.23
N CYS A 32 46.02 -0.68 29.97
CA CYS A 32 46.58 0.63 29.61
C CYS A 32 46.51 0.93 28.10
N LEU A 33 46.43 2.23 27.84
CA LEU A 33 46.82 2.94 26.62
C LEU A 33 45.93 2.81 25.37
N GLY A 34 45.37 3.96 25.00
CA GLY A 34 45.74 4.55 23.72
C GLY A 34 44.62 4.58 22.70
N ALA A 35 44.06 5.77 22.53
CA ALA A 35 43.23 6.14 21.40
C ALA A 35 43.82 5.66 20.07
N ILE A 36 43.04 4.89 19.30
CA ILE A 36 43.27 4.75 17.87
C ILE A 36 41.96 5.16 17.17
N ASN A 37 41.86 6.48 17.01
CA ASN A 37 40.93 7.13 16.11
C ASN A 37 41.44 6.89 14.68
N MET A 38 41.07 5.76 14.08
CA MET A 38 41.53 5.39 12.73
C MET A 38 40.68 6.12 11.69
N LYS A 39 41.05 7.39 11.42
CA LYS A 39 40.66 8.10 10.20
C LYS A 39 41.26 7.36 9.01
N PHE A 40 40.45 6.61 8.28
CA PHE A 40 40.80 6.17 6.93
C PHE A 40 40.81 7.40 6.01
N LEU A 41 41.96 8.04 5.88
CA LEU A 41 42.23 8.99 4.80
C LEU A 41 42.56 8.16 3.56
N LEU A 42 41.57 7.96 2.70
CA LEU A 42 41.78 7.43 1.36
C LEU A 42 42.36 8.57 0.51
N VAL A 43 43.69 8.57 0.34
CA VAL A 43 44.37 9.48 -0.58
C VAL A 43 44.18 8.92 -2.00
N ILE A 44 43.24 9.49 -2.75
CA ILE A 44 43.12 9.24 -4.19
C ILE A 44 44.17 10.14 -4.88
N PRO A 45 45.12 9.58 -5.65
CA PRO A 45 46.04 10.40 -6.43
C PRO A 45 45.24 11.13 -7.52
N MET A 46 45.12 12.43 -7.37
CA MET A 46 44.54 13.33 -8.37
C MET A 46 45.55 13.48 -9.51
N CYS A 47 45.50 12.57 -10.49
CA CYS A 47 46.19 12.75 -11.76
C CYS A 47 45.44 13.80 -12.59
N VAL A 48 45.90 15.05 -12.50
CA VAL A 48 45.56 16.08 -13.47
C VAL A 48 46.36 15.79 -14.74
N LEU A 49 45.72 15.18 -15.73
CA LEU A 49 46.18 15.26 -17.12
C LEU A 49 45.33 16.29 -17.86
N ALA A 50 45.91 17.47 -18.05
CA ALA A 50 45.41 18.44 -19.01
C ALA A 50 46.12 18.19 -20.34
N ALA A 51 45.39 17.66 -21.33
CA ALA A 51 45.59 17.94 -22.76
C ALA A 51 44.56 17.17 -23.60
N GLY A 52 43.86 17.90 -24.47
CA GLY A 52 43.13 17.32 -25.61
C GLY A 52 41.64 17.62 -25.59
N ALA A 53 41.24 18.71 -26.27
CA ALA A 53 39.87 18.95 -26.66
C ALA A 53 39.40 17.83 -27.61
N GLY A 54 38.77 16.83 -27.03
CA GLY A 54 37.98 15.81 -27.71
C GLY A 54 36.89 15.43 -26.74
N LEU A 55 35.68 15.93 -26.97
CA LEU A 55 34.46 15.52 -26.26
C LEU A 55 34.27 14.02 -26.53
N LEU A 56 34.81 13.19 -25.64
CA LEU A 56 34.32 11.83 -25.46
C LEU A 56 33.06 11.99 -24.61
N ASP A 57 31.90 11.76 -25.22
CA ASP A 57 30.68 11.37 -24.51
C ASP A 57 31.03 10.11 -23.72
N VAL A 58 31.47 10.29 -22.48
CA VAL A 58 31.56 9.21 -21.51
C VAL A 58 30.13 8.93 -21.12
N ASP A 59 29.59 7.84 -21.67
CA ASP A 59 28.27 7.30 -21.36
C ASP A 59 27.99 7.40 -19.86
N VAL A 60 26.93 8.13 -19.53
CA VAL A 60 26.36 8.29 -18.19
C VAL A 60 25.83 6.95 -17.62
N ASP A 61 25.98 5.85 -18.36
CA ASP A 61 25.40 4.55 -18.06
C ASP A 61 26.20 3.69 -17.05
N ILE A 62 27.44 4.07 -16.72
CA ILE A 62 28.27 3.29 -15.76
C ILE A 62 27.92 3.61 -14.30
N LEU A 63 27.40 4.81 -14.02
CA LEU A 63 26.93 5.20 -12.67
C LEU A 63 25.45 4.81 -12.41
N SER A 64 24.66 4.53 -13.47
CA SER A 64 23.25 4.12 -13.37
C SER A 64 23.05 2.62 -13.14
N ALA A 65 24.04 1.79 -13.53
CA ALA A 65 23.92 0.34 -13.51
C ALA A 65 23.69 -0.28 -12.12
N PRO A 66 24.38 0.16 -11.03
CA PRO A 66 24.14 -0.39 -9.70
C PRO A 66 22.73 -0.08 -9.19
N ASP A 67 22.25 1.14 -9.42
CA ASP A 67 20.94 1.59 -8.97
C ASP A 67 19.80 0.87 -9.72
N LYS A 68 20.01 0.57 -11.01
CA LYS A 68 19.09 -0.25 -11.79
C LYS A 68 18.99 -1.69 -11.30
N ILE A 69 20.12 -2.31 -10.94
CA ILE A 69 20.15 -3.68 -10.40
C ILE A 69 19.43 -3.75 -9.05
N GLU A 70 19.67 -2.77 -8.18
CA GLU A 70 18.97 -2.67 -6.89
C GLU A 70 17.45 -2.49 -7.08
N ALA A 71 17.03 -1.61 -7.99
CA ALA A 71 15.61 -1.45 -8.35
C ALA A 71 15.00 -2.76 -8.86
N ASP A 72 15.68 -3.44 -9.78
CA ASP A 72 15.21 -4.70 -10.36
C ASP A 72 15.09 -5.81 -9.32
N ASN A 73 16.00 -5.86 -8.34
CA ASN A 73 15.96 -6.82 -7.25
C ASN A 73 14.75 -6.63 -6.34
N VAL A 74 14.45 -5.39 -5.95
CA VAL A 74 13.26 -5.09 -5.13
C VAL A 74 12.00 -5.37 -5.94
N TYR A 75 11.91 -4.86 -7.17
CA TYR A 75 10.77 -5.08 -8.05
C TYR A 75 10.48 -6.58 -8.23
N SER A 76 11.53 -7.37 -8.52
CA SER A 76 11.42 -8.83 -8.70
C SER A 76 10.89 -9.51 -7.45
N SER A 77 11.40 -9.15 -6.27
CA SER A 77 10.98 -9.74 -4.99
C SER A 77 9.50 -9.44 -4.70
N VAL A 78 9.02 -8.24 -5.05
CA VAL A 78 7.60 -7.87 -4.91
C VAL A 78 6.72 -8.72 -5.85
N ILE A 79 7.08 -8.83 -7.14
CA ILE A 79 6.24 -9.54 -8.11
C ILE A 79 6.25 -11.07 -7.94
N THR A 80 7.33 -11.65 -7.41
CA THR A 80 7.39 -13.10 -7.09
C THR A 80 6.69 -13.44 -5.77
N GLY A 81 6.30 -12.44 -4.99
CA GLY A 81 5.61 -12.63 -3.71
C GLY A 81 6.54 -12.87 -2.52
N ASP A 82 7.86 -12.71 -2.70
CA ASP A 82 8.85 -12.69 -1.63
C ASP A 82 8.85 -11.30 -0.95
N ILE A 83 7.73 -10.97 -0.32
CA ILE A 83 7.47 -9.64 0.23
C ILE A 83 8.42 -9.33 1.39
N ASP A 84 8.78 -10.33 2.21
CA ASP A 84 9.68 -10.12 3.34
C ASP A 84 11.08 -9.74 2.87
N LYS A 85 11.60 -10.37 1.79
CA LYS A 85 12.85 -9.94 1.15
C LYS A 85 12.75 -8.53 0.58
N ALA A 86 11.65 -8.20 -0.10
CA ALA A 86 11.45 -6.85 -0.64
C ALA A 86 11.49 -5.78 0.46
N VAL A 87 10.87 -6.05 1.62
CA VAL A 87 10.91 -5.15 2.78
C VAL A 87 12.34 -4.94 3.28
N VAL A 88 13.11 -6.02 3.49
CA VAL A 88 14.50 -5.92 3.97
C VAL A 88 15.36 -5.08 3.02
N GLN A 89 15.26 -5.35 1.71
CA GLN A 89 16.00 -4.58 0.69
C GLN A 89 15.60 -3.10 0.70
N THR A 90 14.30 -2.81 0.84
CA THR A 90 13.80 -1.43 0.87
C THR A 90 14.28 -0.67 2.09
N LEU A 91 14.26 -1.30 3.27
CA LEU A 91 14.75 -0.68 4.50
C LEU A 91 16.25 -0.37 4.39
N ALA A 92 17.04 -1.25 3.79
CA ALA A 92 18.46 -1.01 3.53
C ALA A 92 18.66 0.19 2.58
N LEU A 93 17.89 0.28 1.49
CA LEU A 93 17.93 1.43 0.57
C LEU A 93 17.57 2.74 1.28
N ASN A 94 16.55 2.71 2.14
CA ASN A 94 16.13 3.89 2.90
C ASN A 94 17.24 4.37 3.87
N LEU A 95 17.90 3.45 4.58
CA LEU A 95 19.03 3.76 5.46
C LEU A 95 20.22 4.37 4.70
N LEU A 96 20.43 3.95 3.45
CA LEU A 96 21.46 4.48 2.55
C LEU A 96 21.03 5.77 1.83
N SER A 97 19.87 6.35 2.18
CA SER A 97 19.30 7.54 1.54
C SER A 97 19.06 7.39 0.04
N LYS A 98 18.82 6.15 -0.43
CA LYS A 98 18.54 5.80 -1.83
C LYS A 98 17.04 5.82 -2.14
N GLY A 99 16.33 6.86 -1.68
CA GLY A 99 14.87 7.00 -1.84
C GLY A 99 14.40 6.99 -3.29
N ALA A 100 15.19 7.55 -4.21
CA ALA A 100 14.86 7.58 -5.64
C ALA A 100 14.70 6.18 -6.27
N ILE A 101 15.46 5.18 -5.80
CA ILE A 101 15.31 3.79 -6.26
C ILE A 101 13.97 3.20 -5.79
N ILE A 102 13.57 3.52 -4.55
CA ILE A 102 12.29 3.07 -3.99
C ILE A 102 11.14 3.68 -4.81
N GLU A 103 11.23 4.96 -5.16
CA GLU A 103 10.25 5.67 -5.99
C GLU A 103 10.16 5.09 -7.41
N ASP A 104 11.28 4.76 -8.05
CA ASP A 104 11.29 4.08 -9.35
C ASP A 104 10.56 2.72 -9.28
N VAL A 105 10.86 1.92 -8.26
CA VAL A 105 10.20 0.62 -8.07
C VAL A 105 8.69 0.77 -7.88
N ILE A 106 8.26 1.73 -7.07
CA ILE A 106 6.84 2.04 -6.84
C ILE A 106 6.17 2.48 -8.15
N ALA A 107 6.80 3.40 -8.89
CA ALA A 107 6.28 3.89 -10.16
C ALA A 107 6.14 2.75 -11.19
N ARG A 108 7.12 1.85 -11.25
CA ARG A 108 7.09 0.65 -12.11
C ARG A 108 5.96 -0.29 -11.71
N LEU A 109 5.81 -0.61 -10.42
CA LEU A 109 4.73 -1.49 -9.93
C LEU A 109 3.34 -0.94 -10.25
N ILE A 110 3.15 0.38 -10.14
CA ILE A 110 1.89 1.06 -10.49
C ILE A 110 1.65 1.01 -12.00
N ARG A 111 2.67 1.36 -12.81
CA ARG A 111 2.59 1.34 -14.28
C ARG A 111 2.24 -0.06 -14.79
N ASP A 112 2.86 -1.08 -14.22
CA ASP A 112 2.69 -2.47 -14.61
C ASP A 112 1.47 -3.13 -13.93
N LYS A 113 0.65 -2.32 -13.24
CA LYS A 113 -0.61 -2.67 -12.59
C LYS A 113 -0.50 -3.86 -11.62
N LYS A 114 0.61 -3.94 -10.88
CA LYS A 114 0.90 -5.07 -9.98
C LYS A 114 0.16 -4.91 -8.65
N ARG A 115 -0.84 -5.76 -8.40
CA ARG A 115 -1.57 -5.79 -7.11
C ARG A 115 -0.65 -6.02 -5.90
N ASN A 116 0.47 -6.73 -6.09
CA ASN A 116 1.43 -7.05 -5.04
C ASN A 116 2.01 -5.81 -4.34
N ILE A 117 1.93 -4.62 -4.96
CA ILE A 117 2.32 -3.37 -4.31
C ILE A 117 1.56 -3.14 -2.99
N PHE A 118 0.31 -3.60 -2.90
CA PHE A 118 -0.48 -3.49 -1.67
C PHE A 118 0.02 -4.44 -0.58
N ASP A 119 0.44 -5.65 -0.95
CA ASP A 119 1.01 -6.61 -0.01
C ASP A 119 2.35 -6.08 0.55
N TYR A 120 3.17 -5.52 -0.34
CA TYR A 120 4.42 -4.86 -0.02
C TYR A 120 4.24 -3.63 0.88
N ALA A 121 3.32 -2.73 0.52
CA ALA A 121 3.01 -1.55 1.33
C ALA A 121 2.43 -1.94 2.70
N TYR A 122 1.58 -2.97 2.77
CA TYR A 122 1.04 -3.47 4.03
C TYR A 122 2.13 -3.96 4.97
N LYS A 123 3.09 -4.74 4.46
CA LYS A 123 4.22 -5.25 5.26
C LYS A 123 5.16 -4.14 5.71
N LEU A 124 5.43 -3.13 4.88
CA LEU A 124 6.17 -1.93 5.30
C LEU A 124 5.42 -1.15 6.40
N TRP A 125 4.12 -0.95 6.22
CA TRP A 125 3.28 -0.18 7.15
C TRP A 125 3.18 -0.81 8.55
N ASN A 126 3.15 -2.14 8.62
CA ASN A 126 3.04 -2.91 9.86
C ASN A 126 4.40 -3.37 10.41
N SER A 127 5.50 -2.84 9.88
CA SER A 127 6.86 -3.05 10.37
C SER A 127 7.56 -1.70 10.61
N GLU A 128 8.89 -1.70 10.70
CA GLU A 128 9.69 -0.48 10.86
C GLU A 128 9.67 0.42 9.59
N GLY A 129 9.08 -0.06 8.48
CA GLY A 129 9.01 0.64 7.20
C GLY A 129 7.88 1.66 7.03
N LYS A 130 7.15 2.02 8.11
CA LYS A 130 5.99 2.91 8.00
C LYS A 130 6.33 4.27 7.38
N ASP A 131 7.52 4.81 7.68
CA ASP A 131 7.93 6.11 7.15
C ASP A 131 8.31 6.04 5.67
N VAL A 132 8.80 4.89 5.18
CA VAL A 132 9.01 4.65 3.74
C VAL A 132 7.69 4.80 2.97
N VAL A 133 6.59 4.24 3.50
CA VAL A 133 5.27 4.39 2.90
C VAL A 133 4.80 5.85 2.88
N LYS A 134 5.09 6.62 3.93
CA LYS A 134 4.70 8.03 3.98
C LYS A 134 5.50 8.92 3.02
N GLN A 135 6.76 8.56 2.74
CA GLN A 135 7.70 9.38 1.99
C GLN A 135 7.70 9.06 0.50
N HIS A 136 7.69 7.76 0.13
CA HIS A 136 7.93 7.33 -1.25
C HIS A 136 6.70 6.79 -1.97
N PHE A 137 5.64 6.39 -1.25
CA PHE A 137 4.40 5.92 -1.89
C PHE A 137 3.45 7.08 -2.16
N PRO A 138 2.57 6.96 -3.18
CA PRO A 138 1.47 7.89 -3.36
C PRO A 138 0.64 8.02 -2.09
N MET A 139 0.17 9.24 -1.81
CA MET A 139 -0.65 9.59 -0.65
C MET A 139 -1.80 8.59 -0.37
N GLN A 140 -2.40 8.05 -1.43
CA GLN A 140 -3.53 7.13 -1.34
C GLN A 140 -3.20 5.87 -0.54
N PHE A 141 -1.96 5.36 -0.62
CA PHE A 141 -1.52 4.24 0.21
C PHE A 141 -1.57 4.61 1.70
N ARG A 142 -1.13 5.81 2.06
CA ARG A 142 -1.21 6.32 3.43
C ARG A 142 -2.66 6.48 3.88
N LEU A 143 -3.56 6.99 3.03
CA LEU A 143 -4.98 7.12 3.37
C LEU A 143 -5.62 5.75 3.64
N ILE A 144 -5.32 4.77 2.80
CA ILE A 144 -5.86 3.41 2.90
C ILE A 144 -5.34 2.71 4.17
N PHE A 145 -4.03 2.68 4.39
CA PHE A 145 -3.45 1.93 5.51
C PHE A 145 -3.55 2.64 6.88
N ALA A 146 -3.77 3.95 6.91
CA ALA A 146 -4.09 4.67 8.14
C ALA A 146 -5.59 4.57 8.52
N GLU A 147 -6.40 3.88 7.71
CA GLU A 147 -7.86 3.82 7.83
C GLU A 147 -8.53 5.20 7.85
N ASN A 148 -7.95 6.17 7.13
CA ASN A 148 -8.50 7.52 7.05
C ASN A 148 -9.87 7.51 6.35
N HIS A 149 -10.69 8.51 6.69
CA HIS A 149 -11.92 8.77 5.95
C HIS A 149 -11.58 9.29 4.56
N VAL A 150 -12.10 8.61 3.55
CA VAL A 150 -11.86 8.88 2.14
C VAL A 150 -13.18 8.89 1.39
N LYS A 151 -13.20 9.53 0.24
CA LYS A 151 -14.23 9.33 -0.78
C LYS A 151 -13.67 8.49 -1.91
N ILE A 152 -14.53 7.63 -2.45
CA ILE A 152 -14.24 6.75 -3.56
C ILE A 152 -15.03 7.29 -4.75
N ILE A 153 -14.34 7.85 -5.75
CA ILE A 153 -14.98 8.57 -6.86
C ILE A 153 -14.68 7.82 -8.15
N ASN A 154 -15.73 7.45 -8.88
CA ASN A 154 -15.56 6.81 -10.18
C ASN A 154 -14.97 7.80 -11.21
N LYS A 155 -13.92 7.39 -11.93
CA LYS A 155 -13.24 8.26 -12.93
C LYS A 155 -14.18 8.65 -14.07
N ARG A 156 -14.94 7.70 -14.61
CA ARG A 156 -15.79 7.87 -15.81
C ARG A 156 -16.85 8.94 -15.63
N ASP A 157 -17.62 8.81 -14.55
CA ASP A 157 -18.80 9.66 -14.32
C ASP A 157 -18.57 10.74 -13.26
N ASN A 158 -17.41 10.73 -12.59
CA ASN A 158 -17.09 11.62 -11.47
C ASN A 158 -18.13 11.57 -10.35
N LEU A 159 -18.66 10.39 -10.03
CA LEU A 159 -19.65 10.19 -8.96
C LEU A 159 -19.00 9.53 -7.74
N ALA A 160 -19.30 10.04 -6.56
CA ALA A 160 -18.80 9.51 -5.29
C ALA A 160 -19.69 8.37 -4.81
N ILE A 161 -19.11 7.26 -4.35
CA ILE A 161 -19.89 6.12 -3.90
C ILE A 161 -20.59 6.45 -2.57
N LYS A 162 -21.86 6.09 -2.43
CA LYS A 162 -22.66 6.15 -1.19
C LYS A 162 -23.49 4.88 -1.00
N LEU A 163 -24.13 4.79 0.17
CA LEU A 163 -25.23 3.87 0.44
C LEU A 163 -26.56 4.62 0.49
N SER A 164 -27.65 3.96 0.10
CA SER A 164 -29.02 4.49 0.25
C SER A 164 -29.39 4.75 1.71
N THR A 165 -30.47 5.50 1.96
CA THR A 165 -31.06 5.60 3.30
C THR A 165 -31.83 4.33 3.64
N GLU A 166 -32.64 3.89 2.68
CA GLU A 166 -33.51 2.72 2.78
C GLU A 166 -32.72 1.42 2.85
N VAL A 167 -33.25 0.50 3.67
CA VAL A 167 -32.78 -0.87 3.81
C VAL A 167 -33.76 -1.83 3.15
N ASP A 168 -33.26 -2.94 2.63
CA ASP A 168 -34.09 -4.05 2.17
C ASP A 168 -34.49 -5.00 3.31
N HIS A 169 -35.10 -6.13 2.96
CA HIS A 169 -35.58 -7.12 3.94
C HIS A 169 -34.46 -7.88 4.65
N GLN A 170 -33.21 -7.78 4.18
CA GLN A 170 -32.00 -8.30 4.81
C GLN A 170 -31.26 -7.23 5.63
N ASN A 171 -31.85 -6.04 5.78
CA ASN A 171 -31.22 -4.87 6.38
C ASN A 171 -30.01 -4.34 5.58
N ASP A 172 -29.90 -4.70 4.30
CA ASP A 172 -28.85 -4.22 3.42
C ASP A 172 -29.26 -2.90 2.74
N ARG A 173 -28.29 -2.02 2.51
CA ARG A 173 -28.49 -0.77 1.76
C ARG A 173 -27.95 -0.92 0.35
N SER A 174 -28.67 -0.43 -0.64
CA SER A 174 -28.17 -0.42 -2.02
C SER A 174 -27.03 0.61 -2.18
N ALA A 175 -25.99 0.25 -2.93
CA ALA A 175 -24.85 1.14 -3.20
C ALA A 175 -24.99 1.86 -4.55
N PHE A 176 -24.64 3.15 -4.57
CA PHE A 176 -24.77 4.03 -5.74
C PHE A 176 -23.58 4.97 -5.86
N GLY A 177 -23.35 5.50 -7.06
CA GLY A 177 -22.61 6.75 -7.27
C GLY A 177 -23.57 7.93 -7.18
N ASP A 178 -23.32 8.85 -6.26
CA ASP A 178 -24.10 10.06 -6.03
C ASP A 178 -23.76 11.14 -7.08
N ALA A 179 -24.79 11.67 -7.74
CA ALA A 179 -24.67 12.75 -8.72
C ALA A 179 -24.26 14.11 -8.13
N ASN A 180 -24.59 14.34 -6.87
CA ASN A 180 -24.60 15.66 -6.24
C ASN A 180 -23.61 15.76 -5.08
N ASP A 181 -23.62 14.78 -4.17
CA ASP A 181 -22.77 14.79 -2.97
C ASP A 181 -21.37 14.22 -3.26
N LYS A 182 -20.34 14.95 -2.81
CA LYS A 182 -18.93 14.55 -2.87
C LYS A 182 -18.15 14.95 -1.62
N THR A 183 -18.84 15.35 -0.57
CA THR A 183 -18.24 16.02 0.59
C THR A 183 -18.78 15.56 1.93
N THR A 184 -20.03 15.09 2.01
CA THR A 184 -20.57 14.68 3.32
C THR A 184 -20.09 13.28 3.73
N ASP A 185 -20.28 12.94 5.00
CA ASP A 185 -20.00 11.59 5.52
C ASP A 185 -20.77 10.48 4.80
N ASN A 186 -21.86 10.81 4.07
CA ASN A 186 -22.64 9.83 3.31
C ASN A 186 -21.86 9.22 2.14
N VAL A 187 -20.89 9.95 1.58
CA VAL A 187 -19.92 9.46 0.58
C VAL A 187 -18.58 9.07 1.21
N GLY A 188 -18.50 9.10 2.54
CA GLY A 188 -17.33 8.74 3.31
C GLY A 188 -17.18 7.24 3.49
N TRP A 189 -15.96 6.75 3.28
CA TRP A 189 -15.55 5.37 3.44
C TRP A 189 -14.23 5.28 4.21
N ARG A 190 -13.95 4.14 4.80
CA ARG A 190 -12.61 3.77 5.30
C ARG A 190 -12.26 2.35 4.92
N PHE A 191 -10.98 2.10 4.71
CA PHE A 191 -10.47 0.78 4.37
C PHE A 191 -9.92 0.10 5.63
N VAL A 192 -10.45 -1.07 5.98
CA VAL A 192 -9.94 -1.90 7.07
C VAL A 192 -9.21 -3.09 6.46
N HIS A 193 -7.91 -3.16 6.67
CA HIS A 193 -7.07 -4.17 6.04
C HIS A 193 -7.08 -5.50 6.81
N LEU A 194 -6.95 -6.61 6.08
CA LEU A 194 -6.78 -7.96 6.62
C LEU A 194 -5.70 -8.70 5.83
N TRP A 195 -4.89 -9.51 6.50
CA TRP A 195 -3.82 -10.29 5.89
C TRP A 195 -4.16 -11.77 5.94
N GLU A 196 -4.25 -12.41 4.77
CA GLU A 196 -4.59 -13.83 4.66
C GLU A 196 -3.90 -14.44 3.43
N ASN A 197 -3.31 -15.63 3.59
CA ASN A 197 -2.66 -16.37 2.50
C ASN A 197 -1.65 -15.52 1.70
N ASN A 198 -0.80 -14.79 2.42
CA ASN A 198 0.24 -13.90 1.88
C ASN A 198 -0.30 -12.74 1.01
N LYS A 199 -1.57 -12.36 1.21
CA LYS A 199 -2.24 -11.29 0.47
C LYS A 199 -2.99 -10.37 1.43
N VAL A 200 -2.98 -9.09 1.13
CA VAL A 200 -3.82 -8.10 1.80
C VAL A 200 -5.16 -8.01 1.06
N TYR A 201 -6.23 -8.00 1.86
CA TYR A 201 -7.57 -7.65 1.43
C TYR A 201 -8.10 -6.52 2.32
N PHE A 202 -9.21 -5.93 1.90
CA PHE A 202 -9.80 -4.79 2.57
C PHE A 202 -11.29 -5.01 2.76
N LYS A 203 -11.79 -4.64 3.92
CA LYS A 203 -13.21 -4.35 4.14
C LYS A 203 -13.39 -2.85 3.94
N ILE A 204 -14.33 -2.47 3.08
CA ILE A 204 -14.63 -1.06 2.80
C ILE A 204 -15.86 -0.69 3.61
N VAL A 205 -15.72 0.23 4.57
CA VAL A 205 -16.76 0.54 5.56
C VAL A 205 -17.29 1.95 5.33
N SER A 206 -18.60 2.09 5.18
CA SER A 206 -19.26 3.39 5.09
C SER A 206 -19.17 4.12 6.43
N VAL A 207 -18.75 5.38 6.42
CA VAL A 207 -18.65 6.22 7.61
C VAL A 207 -20.03 6.55 8.16
N ALA A 208 -20.95 7.04 7.32
CA ALA A 208 -22.28 7.42 7.76
C ALA A 208 -23.17 6.26 8.22
N ARG A 209 -22.96 5.04 7.70
CA ARG A 209 -23.83 3.88 7.97
C ARG A 209 -23.20 2.80 8.82
N ASN A 210 -21.88 2.84 9.00
CA ASN A 210 -21.10 1.77 9.63
C ASN A 210 -21.38 0.37 9.04
N GLN A 211 -21.62 0.33 7.73
CA GLN A 211 -21.90 -0.89 6.97
C GLN A 211 -20.75 -1.21 6.01
N PHE A 212 -20.55 -2.50 5.78
CA PHE A 212 -19.50 -3.05 4.93
C PHE A 212 -20.00 -3.21 3.50
N LEU A 213 -19.24 -2.69 2.54
CA LEU A 213 -19.53 -2.89 1.12
C LEU A 213 -19.39 -4.38 0.76
N LYS A 214 -20.37 -4.91 0.03
CA LYS A 214 -20.39 -6.28 -0.48
C LYS A 214 -21.00 -6.37 -1.87
N LEU A 215 -20.82 -7.51 -2.52
CA LEU A 215 -21.65 -7.92 -3.66
C LEU A 215 -22.76 -8.88 -3.22
N GLY A 216 -23.94 -8.75 -3.82
CA GLY A 216 -25.05 -9.70 -3.71
C GLY A 216 -24.67 -11.10 -4.23
N THR A 217 -25.47 -12.10 -3.91
CA THR A 217 -25.27 -13.47 -4.45
C THR A 217 -25.85 -13.64 -5.84
N ASP A 218 -26.93 -12.92 -6.12
CA ASP A 218 -27.64 -13.05 -7.38
C ASP A 218 -26.96 -12.17 -8.42
N ALA A 219 -26.75 -12.75 -9.59
CA ALA A 219 -26.23 -12.05 -10.75
C ALA A 219 -27.40 -11.63 -11.64
N ASP A 220 -27.26 -10.49 -12.33
CA ASP A 220 -28.21 -10.09 -13.35
C ASP A 220 -28.00 -10.85 -14.67
N GLU A 221 -28.76 -10.50 -15.71
CA GLU A 221 -28.66 -11.14 -17.03
C GLU A 221 -27.27 -10.99 -17.69
N ALA A 222 -26.50 -9.98 -17.30
CA ALA A 222 -25.11 -9.79 -17.76
C ALA A 222 -24.09 -10.53 -16.87
N GLY A 223 -24.55 -11.17 -15.79
CA GLY A 223 -23.71 -11.80 -14.78
C GLY A 223 -23.12 -10.82 -13.77
N ASP A 224 -23.51 -9.55 -13.80
CA ASP A 224 -23.05 -8.55 -12.85
C ASP A 224 -23.76 -8.74 -11.50
N HIS A 225 -23.03 -8.59 -10.39
CA HIS A 225 -23.63 -8.62 -9.05
C HIS A 225 -23.91 -7.22 -8.53
N ILE A 226 -25.10 -6.96 -7.99
CA ILE A 226 -25.41 -5.66 -7.38
C ILE A 226 -24.58 -5.47 -6.10
N ALA A 227 -24.08 -4.25 -5.86
CA ALA A 227 -23.36 -3.89 -4.66
C ALA A 227 -24.28 -3.34 -3.56
N TYR A 228 -23.99 -3.71 -2.31
CA TYR A 228 -24.76 -3.35 -1.12
C TYR A 228 -23.85 -2.99 0.05
N GLY A 229 -24.41 -2.32 1.06
CA GLY A 229 -23.84 -2.20 2.41
C GLY A 229 -24.56 -3.13 3.38
N ALA A 230 -23.80 -3.89 4.18
CA ALA A 230 -24.33 -4.82 5.17
C ALA A 230 -23.71 -4.61 6.56
N ASP A 231 -24.43 -4.98 7.62
CA ASP A 231 -23.94 -4.81 9.01
C ASP A 231 -22.82 -5.79 9.38
N VAL A 232 -22.75 -6.92 8.68
CA VAL A 232 -21.78 -8.00 8.95
C VAL A 232 -20.84 -8.20 7.77
N ALA A 233 -19.61 -8.64 8.04
CA ALA A 233 -18.59 -8.89 7.01
C ALA A 233 -17.84 -10.20 7.27
N ASN A 234 -18.59 -11.31 7.22
CA ASN A 234 -18.13 -12.67 7.53
C ASN A 234 -17.88 -13.54 6.30
N THR A 235 -18.11 -13.05 5.08
CA THR A 235 -17.83 -13.77 3.83
C THR A 235 -16.85 -13.01 2.94
N PHE A 236 -16.23 -13.69 1.98
CA PHE A 236 -15.35 -13.04 1.00
C PHE A 236 -16.08 -12.03 0.10
N ARG A 237 -17.42 -12.08 0.00
CA ARG A 237 -18.22 -11.05 -0.68
C ARG A 237 -18.06 -9.66 -0.09
N HIS A 238 -17.64 -9.54 1.17
CA HIS A 238 -17.41 -8.27 1.88
C HIS A 238 -15.94 -7.84 1.84
N GLN A 239 -15.11 -8.57 1.11
CA GLN A 239 -13.67 -8.36 1.07
C GLN A 239 -13.25 -8.01 -0.35
N TRP A 240 -12.32 -7.07 -0.42
CA TRP A 240 -11.90 -6.44 -1.66
C TRP A 240 -10.39 -6.48 -1.77
N TYR A 241 -9.87 -6.49 -2.99
CA TYR A 241 -8.46 -6.22 -3.23
C TYR A 241 -8.32 -5.15 -4.31
N LEU A 242 -7.24 -4.39 -4.24
CA LEU A 242 -7.02 -3.25 -5.11
C LEU A 242 -5.91 -3.57 -6.10
N GLN A 243 -6.05 -3.05 -7.30
CA GLN A 243 -5.01 -3.03 -8.30
C GLN A 243 -4.77 -1.58 -8.72
N PRO A 244 -3.53 -1.07 -8.63
CA PRO A 244 -3.23 0.27 -9.09
C PRO A 244 -3.32 0.33 -10.62
N ALA A 245 -3.71 1.48 -11.15
CA ALA A 245 -3.60 1.78 -12.56
C ALA A 245 -3.29 3.26 -12.74
N LYS A 246 -2.31 3.56 -13.59
CA LYS A 246 -2.06 4.92 -14.05
C LYS A 246 -2.88 5.17 -15.31
N TYR A 247 -3.57 6.30 -15.37
CA TYR A 247 -4.25 6.81 -16.56
C TYR A 247 -3.91 8.29 -16.68
N GLU A 248 -3.22 8.68 -17.75
CA GLU A 248 -2.60 10.01 -17.84
C GLU A 248 -1.74 10.29 -16.60
N ASP A 249 -2.00 11.38 -15.88
CA ASP A 249 -1.33 11.73 -14.62
C ASP A 249 -2.06 11.22 -13.36
N ASP A 250 -3.21 10.59 -13.54
CA ASP A 250 -4.05 10.11 -12.44
C ASP A 250 -3.65 8.72 -11.97
N LEU A 251 -3.54 8.57 -10.64
CA LEU A 251 -3.51 7.28 -9.98
C LEU A 251 -4.93 6.83 -9.65
N LEU A 252 -5.36 5.76 -10.31
CA LEU A 252 -6.65 5.11 -10.13
C LEU A 252 -6.47 3.74 -9.50
N PHE A 253 -7.56 3.23 -8.93
CA PHE A 253 -7.62 1.89 -8.38
C PHE A 253 -8.80 1.13 -8.96
N LEU A 254 -8.51 -0.05 -9.51
CA LEU A 254 -9.53 -1.05 -9.77
C LEU A 254 -9.78 -1.80 -8.46
N ILE A 255 -11.05 -1.85 -8.04
CA ILE A 255 -11.46 -2.46 -6.77
C ILE A 255 -12.19 -3.75 -7.08
N TYR A 256 -11.55 -4.88 -6.78
CA TYR A 256 -12.06 -6.22 -7.10
C TYR A 256 -12.68 -6.86 -5.87
N ASN A 257 -13.82 -7.53 -6.06
CA ASN A 257 -14.40 -8.38 -5.03
C ASN A 257 -13.60 -9.69 -4.90
N ARG A 258 -13.36 -10.14 -3.66
CA ARG A 258 -12.61 -11.38 -3.40
C ARG A 258 -13.37 -12.64 -3.80
N GLU A 259 -14.68 -12.69 -3.62
CA GLU A 259 -15.49 -13.88 -3.94
C GLU A 259 -15.61 -14.06 -5.46
N PHE A 260 -16.08 -13.02 -6.14
CA PHE A 260 -16.47 -13.11 -7.55
C PHE A 260 -15.37 -12.70 -8.52
N ASN A 261 -14.26 -12.14 -8.03
CA ASN A 261 -13.18 -11.59 -8.85
C ASN A 261 -13.65 -10.51 -9.85
N GLN A 262 -14.73 -9.80 -9.52
CA GLN A 262 -15.34 -8.77 -10.35
C GLN A 262 -14.96 -7.37 -9.88
N VAL A 263 -14.70 -6.46 -10.82
CA VAL A 263 -14.36 -5.06 -10.52
C VAL A 263 -15.60 -4.23 -10.28
N LEU A 264 -15.56 -3.34 -9.29
CA LEU A 264 -16.61 -2.35 -9.09
C LEU A 264 -16.83 -1.49 -10.34
N LYS A 265 -18.09 -1.24 -10.69
CA LYS A 265 -18.47 -0.29 -11.74
C LYS A 265 -19.78 0.41 -11.41
N LEU A 266 -19.97 1.58 -12.00
CA LEU A 266 -21.28 2.22 -12.06
C LEU A 266 -22.05 1.76 -13.30
N GLY A 267 -23.32 1.43 -13.10
CA GLY A 267 -24.27 1.12 -14.16
C GLY A 267 -24.45 2.27 -15.16
N ARG A 268 -24.96 1.92 -16.35
CA ARG A 268 -25.23 2.91 -17.41
C ARG A 268 -26.57 3.62 -17.24
N VAL A 269 -27.53 2.98 -16.58
CA VAL A 269 -28.82 3.57 -16.27
C VAL A 269 -28.66 4.58 -15.14
N VAL A 270 -29.24 5.75 -15.34
CA VAL A 270 -29.33 6.85 -14.37
C VAL A 270 -30.72 6.81 -13.77
N ASP A 271 -30.81 6.91 -12.44
CA ASP A 271 -32.10 6.96 -11.76
C ASP A 271 -32.69 8.39 -11.76
N ASN A 272 -33.87 8.54 -11.15
CA ASN A 272 -34.57 9.82 -11.12
C ASN A 272 -33.83 10.92 -10.32
N MET A 273 -32.81 10.57 -9.53
CA MET A 273 -31.98 11.50 -8.77
C MET A 273 -30.65 11.83 -9.47
N GLY A 274 -30.39 11.21 -10.62
CA GLY A 274 -29.10 11.32 -11.31
C GLY A 274 -28.09 10.25 -10.89
N ASP A 275 -28.43 9.41 -9.92
CA ASP A 275 -27.51 8.43 -9.34
C ASP A 275 -27.37 7.22 -10.25
N ARG A 276 -26.24 6.52 -10.10
CA ARG A 276 -25.95 5.29 -10.86
C ARG A 276 -25.74 4.14 -9.90
N ARG A 277 -26.43 3.02 -10.11
CA ARG A 277 -26.27 1.84 -9.26
C ARG A 277 -24.87 1.24 -9.40
N LEU A 278 -24.31 0.76 -8.28
CA LEU A 278 -22.99 0.14 -8.22
C LEU A 278 -23.10 -1.38 -8.37
N TYR A 279 -22.18 -1.97 -9.14
CA TYR A 279 -22.14 -3.40 -9.45
C TYR A 279 -20.71 -3.94 -9.38
N GLY A 280 -20.57 -5.25 -9.22
CA GLY A 280 -19.40 -6.01 -9.67
C GLY A 280 -19.56 -6.35 -11.14
N HIS A 281 -18.56 -6.01 -11.96
CA HIS A 281 -18.57 -6.25 -13.39
C HIS A 281 -18.13 -7.67 -13.74
N ASN A 282 -19.01 -8.39 -14.43
CA ASN A 282 -18.68 -9.63 -15.12
C ASN A 282 -18.12 -9.34 -16.52
N GLY A 283 -16.80 -9.16 -16.61
CA GLY A 283 -16.14 -8.92 -17.87
C GLY A 283 -14.68 -8.54 -17.73
N ASP A 284 -13.98 -8.52 -18.87
CA ASP A 284 -12.61 -8.05 -18.90
C ASP A 284 -12.57 -6.52 -18.78
N VAL A 285 -11.70 -6.04 -17.90
CA VAL A 285 -11.44 -4.62 -17.66
C VAL A 285 -10.01 -4.24 -18.02
N SER A 286 -9.25 -5.20 -18.56
CA SER A 286 -7.83 -5.06 -18.88
C SER A 286 -7.63 -3.92 -19.86
N GLY A 287 -6.98 -2.86 -19.39
CA GLY A 287 -6.65 -1.71 -20.22
C GLY A 287 -7.61 -0.53 -20.15
N SER A 288 -8.71 -0.61 -19.40
CA SER A 288 -9.71 0.47 -19.32
C SER A 288 -9.89 1.11 -17.92
N PRO A 289 -8.81 1.60 -17.26
CA PRO A 289 -8.92 2.26 -15.96
C PRO A 289 -9.77 3.54 -16.00
N GLU A 290 -9.92 4.20 -17.15
CA GLU A 290 -10.83 5.35 -17.34
C GLU A 290 -12.30 5.00 -17.17
N LEU A 291 -12.68 3.73 -17.42
CA LEU A 291 -14.06 3.27 -17.30
C LEU A 291 -14.37 2.64 -15.93
N PHE A 292 -13.39 1.93 -15.36
CA PHE A 292 -13.57 1.08 -14.17
C PHE A 292 -12.75 1.54 -12.95
N GLY A 293 -11.86 2.51 -13.13
CA GLY A 293 -11.01 3.04 -12.07
C GLY A 293 -11.73 3.99 -11.15
N PHE A 294 -11.31 3.97 -9.89
CA PHE A 294 -11.76 4.90 -8.87
C PHE A 294 -10.59 5.71 -8.34
N PHE A 295 -10.82 7.00 -8.14
CA PHE A 295 -10.01 7.80 -7.25
C PHE A 295 -10.31 7.44 -5.81
N ILE A 296 -9.27 7.43 -4.99
CA ILE A 296 -9.37 7.39 -3.52
C ILE A 296 -8.73 8.67 -3.03
N THR A 297 -9.53 9.58 -2.50
CA THR A 297 -9.07 10.89 -2.03
C THR A 297 -9.53 11.14 -0.60
N PRO A 298 -8.89 12.04 0.16
CA PRO A 298 -9.41 12.46 1.45
C PRO A 298 -10.88 12.88 1.32
N LEU A 299 -11.70 12.51 2.30
CA LEU A 299 -13.09 12.97 2.37
C LEU A 299 -13.13 14.49 2.48
#